data_AF-A0A2D9G7J7-F1
#
_entry.id   AF-A0A2D9G7J7-F1
#
_cell.length_a   1.000
_cell.length_b   1.000
_cell.length_c   1.000
_cell.angle_alpha   90.00
_cell.angle_beta   90.00
_cell.angle_gamma   90.00
#
_symmetry.space_group_name_H-M   'P 1'
#
loop_
_entity.id
_entity.type
_entity.pdbx_description
1 polymer ?
#
loop_
_entity_poly.entity_id
_entity_poly.type
_entity_poly.pdbx_seq_one_letter_code
_entity_poly.pdbx_strand_id
1 'polypeptide(L)'
;MAKRPTDTDTNVNRIRSAVDEMTGLADPDDRMLGVLELLTPSSAREVIPGKIYLFIYNAKTPNILYDSNPFIAVTDVFQWGFRGLSAHWREPRQYTWSEVGSDVYEIYKSEVRDILRLSLMNKRLNN
;
A
#
# COMPACT_ATOMS: atom_id res chain seq x y z
N MET A 1 21.86 14.49 7.82
CA MET A 1 20.96 13.50 7.22
C MET A 1 19.96 13.09 8.29
N ALA A 2 18.66 13.31 8.09
CA ALA A 2 17.66 12.84 9.05
C ALA A 2 17.64 11.31 9.08
N LYS A 3 17.71 10.71 10.27
CA LYS A 3 17.65 9.26 10.47
C LYS A 3 16.26 8.78 10.03
N ARG A 4 16.19 7.96 8.98
CA ARG A 4 14.93 7.39 8.49
C ARG A 4 14.45 6.33 9.48
N PRO A 5 13.18 6.35 9.93
CA PRO A 5 12.66 5.34 10.83
C PRO A 5 12.77 3.94 10.20
N THR A 6 13.25 2.96 10.94
CA THR A 6 13.38 1.56 10.55
C THR A 6 12.64 0.65 11.53
N ASP A 7 12.29 -0.58 11.11
CA ASP A 7 11.58 -1.57 11.95
C ASP A 7 12.36 -1.93 13.25
N THR A 8 13.66 -1.61 13.33
CA THR A 8 14.53 -1.77 14.49
C THR A 8 14.60 -0.56 15.43
N ASP A 9 14.09 0.61 15.02
CA ASP A 9 13.97 1.74 15.92
C ASP A 9 12.85 1.41 16.92
N THR A 10 13.19 1.30 18.20
CA THR A 10 12.27 1.02 19.31
C THR A 10 10.97 1.81 19.15
N ASN A 11 9.91 1.14 18.66
CA ASN A 11 8.52 1.58 18.71
C ASN A 11 8.05 2.77 17.84
N VAL A 12 8.74 3.17 16.77
CA VAL A 12 8.22 4.24 15.90
C VAL A 12 7.38 3.67 14.75
N ASN A 13 6.15 3.27 15.07
CA ASN A 13 5.10 3.08 14.08
C ASN A 13 4.69 4.46 13.55
N ARG A 14 4.92 4.71 12.25
CA ARG A 14 4.75 6.04 11.63
C ARG A 14 3.29 6.48 11.56
N ILE A 15 2.37 5.53 11.67
CA ILE A 15 0.93 5.71 11.41
C ILE A 15 0.17 5.87 12.72
N ARG A 16 0.63 5.24 13.81
CA ARG A 16 -0.09 5.10 15.09
C ARG A 16 -0.68 6.40 15.60
N SER A 17 0.05 7.50 15.53
CA SER A 17 -0.38 8.82 16.03
C SER A 17 -1.48 9.47 15.20
N ALA A 18 -1.66 9.05 13.93
CA ALA A 18 -2.60 9.64 13.00
C ALA A 18 -3.76 8.70 12.63
N VAL A 19 -3.77 7.46 13.14
CA VAL A 19 -4.84 6.48 12.86
C VAL A 19 -6.21 7.05 13.20
N ASP A 20 -6.36 7.66 14.38
CA ASP A 20 -7.66 8.14 14.84
C ASP A 20 -8.20 9.28 13.95
N GLU A 21 -7.33 10.19 13.52
CA GLU A 21 -7.67 11.25 12.57
C GLU A 21 -8.11 10.68 11.22
N MET A 22 -7.35 9.74 10.67
CA MET A 22 -7.65 9.11 9.38
C MET A 22 -8.93 8.26 9.44
N THR A 23 -9.21 7.56 10.54
CA THR A 23 -10.47 6.82 10.69
C THR A 23 -11.71 7.72 10.65
N GLY A 24 -11.56 9.01 10.99
CA GLY A 24 -12.63 10.00 10.90
C GLY A 24 -12.97 10.45 9.48
N LEU A 25 -12.08 10.24 8.51
CA LEU A 25 -12.32 10.57 7.10
C LEU A 25 -13.30 9.55 6.49
N ALA A 26 -14.25 10.01 5.67
CA ALA A 26 -15.28 9.14 5.10
C ALA A 26 -14.78 8.34 3.88
N ASP A 27 -13.94 8.95 3.05
CA ASP A 27 -13.49 8.38 1.79
C ASP A 27 -12.20 7.53 1.96
N PRO A 28 -12.15 6.29 1.44
CA PRO A 28 -10.93 5.47 1.45
C PRO A 28 -9.72 6.13 0.78
N ASP A 29 -9.91 6.99 -0.22
CA ASP A 29 -8.82 7.69 -0.91
C ASP A 29 -8.25 8.83 -0.06
N ASP A 30 -9.10 9.56 0.66
CA ASP A 30 -8.63 10.59 1.60
C ASP A 30 -7.78 9.95 2.71
N ARG A 31 -8.22 8.79 3.23
CA ARG A 31 -7.44 8.00 4.19
C ARG A 31 -6.12 7.52 3.60
N MET A 32 -6.15 7.04 2.35
CA MET A 32 -4.97 6.58 1.64
C MET A 32 -3.95 7.70 1.52
N LEU A 33 -4.36 8.88 1.02
CA LEU A 33 -3.48 10.03 0.85
C LEU A 33 -2.85 10.45 2.18
N GLY A 34 -3.64 10.56 3.25
CA GLY A 34 -3.12 10.89 4.57
C GLY A 34 -2.07 9.87 5.06
N VAL A 35 -2.28 8.57 4.83
CA VAL A 35 -1.29 7.54 5.17
C VAL A 35 -0.01 7.73 4.37
N LEU A 36 -0.12 7.96 3.06
CA LEU A 36 1.04 8.08 2.18
C LEU A 36 1.94 9.27 2.57
N GLU A 37 1.36 10.37 3.07
CA GLU A 37 2.10 11.55 3.53
C GLU A 37 3.02 11.26 4.73
N LEU A 38 2.71 10.24 5.54
CA LEU A 38 3.52 9.83 6.69
C LEU A 38 4.61 8.82 6.34
N LEU A 39 4.53 8.23 5.15
CA LEU A 39 5.39 7.14 4.71
C LEU A 39 6.52 7.66 3.81
N THR A 40 7.59 6.89 3.73
CA THR A 40 8.69 7.21 2.83
C THR A 40 8.44 6.60 1.45
N PRO A 41 8.34 7.41 0.39
CA PRO A 41 8.16 6.89 -0.96
C PRO A 41 9.41 6.15 -1.42
N SER A 42 9.21 5.09 -2.18
CA SER A 42 10.25 4.33 -2.88
C SER A 42 9.79 4.07 -4.31
N SER A 43 10.71 3.90 -5.25
CA SER A 43 10.31 3.62 -6.63
C SER A 43 9.59 2.27 -6.69
N ALA A 44 8.55 2.13 -7.53
CA ALA A 44 7.87 0.85 -7.72
C ALA A 44 8.84 -0.27 -8.13
N ARG A 45 9.93 0.05 -8.84
CA ARG A 45 10.96 -0.93 -9.24
C ARG A 45 11.85 -1.41 -8.10
N GLU A 46 11.77 -0.78 -6.92
CA GLU A 46 12.52 -1.14 -5.72
C GLU A 46 11.73 -2.08 -4.80
N VAL A 47 10.58 -2.59 -5.25
CA VAL A 47 9.82 -3.60 -4.51
C VAL A 47 10.66 -4.86 -4.29
N ILE A 48 10.65 -5.36 -3.06
CA ILE A 48 11.41 -6.55 -2.64
C ILE A 48 10.45 -7.66 -2.20
N PRO A 49 10.66 -8.92 -2.64
CA PRO A 49 9.94 -10.07 -2.08
C PRO A 49 10.04 -10.17 -0.55
N GLY A 50 8.96 -10.57 0.10
CA GLY A 50 8.87 -10.72 1.55
C GLY A 50 8.54 -9.44 2.33
N LYS A 51 8.47 -8.29 1.65
CA LYS A 51 8.04 -7.01 2.22
C LYS A 51 6.57 -6.71 1.90
N ILE A 52 6.00 -5.76 2.63
CA ILE A 52 4.61 -5.34 2.52
C ILE A 52 4.58 -3.93 1.97
N TYR A 53 3.71 -3.68 0.99
CA TYR A 53 3.62 -2.38 0.34
C TYR A 53 2.18 -1.90 0.23
N LEU A 54 2.07 -0.57 0.23
CA LEU A 54 0.88 0.20 -0.06
C LEU A 54 1.20 1.12 -1.25
N PHE A 55 0.29 1.26 -2.21
CA PHE A 55 0.46 2.10 -3.40
C PHE A 55 -0.87 2.40 -4.08
N ILE A 56 -0.88 3.35 -5.01
CA ILE A 56 -2.04 3.65 -5.86
C ILE A 56 -1.95 2.82 -7.14
N TYR A 57 -3.04 2.15 -7.50
CA TYR A 57 -3.12 1.30 -8.68
C TYR A 57 -4.23 1.75 -9.64
N ASN A 58 -3.88 1.87 -10.91
CA ASN A 58 -4.79 2.24 -11.99
C ASN A 58 -4.85 1.09 -13.00
N ALA A 59 -5.86 0.23 -12.86
CA ALA A 59 -6.06 -0.87 -13.79
C ALA A 59 -6.27 -0.35 -15.22
N LYS A 60 -5.60 -0.95 -16.20
CA LYS A 60 -5.79 -0.59 -17.62
C LYS A 60 -6.82 -1.46 -18.34
N THR A 61 -7.08 -2.66 -17.83
CA THR A 61 -8.00 -3.62 -18.46
C THR A 61 -9.44 -3.16 -18.23
N PRO A 62 -10.23 -2.89 -19.28
CA PRO A 62 -11.62 -2.46 -19.11
C PRO A 62 -12.50 -3.56 -18.48
N ASN A 63 -13.60 -3.15 -17.86
CA ASN A 63 -14.64 -3.98 -17.28
C ASN A 63 -14.18 -4.95 -16.17
N ILE A 64 -13.11 -4.61 -15.45
CA ILE A 64 -12.69 -5.35 -14.26
C ILE A 64 -12.93 -4.55 -12.99
N LEU A 65 -13.31 -5.26 -11.93
CA LEU A 65 -13.32 -4.73 -10.58
C LEU A 65 -11.91 -4.84 -10.01
N TYR A 66 -11.31 -3.71 -9.67
CA TYR A 66 -9.98 -3.65 -9.07
C TYR A 66 -10.02 -2.86 -7.76
N ASP A 67 -8.92 -2.93 -7.01
CA ASP A 67 -8.70 -2.14 -5.80
C ASP A 67 -7.70 -1.04 -6.14
N SER A 68 -8.09 0.23 -5.99
CA SER A 68 -7.22 1.37 -6.32
C SER A 68 -6.19 1.66 -5.24
N ASN A 69 -6.35 1.10 -4.04
CA ASN A 69 -5.42 1.27 -2.91
C ASN A 69 -4.84 -0.09 -2.46
N PRO A 70 -4.10 -0.83 -3.31
CA PRO A 70 -3.61 -2.16 -2.92
C PRO A 70 -2.71 -2.14 -1.69
N PHE A 71 -3.05 -3.00 -0.73
CA PHE A 71 -2.21 -3.34 0.40
C PHE A 71 -1.80 -4.82 0.30
N ILE A 72 -0.52 -5.07 -0.01
CA ILE A 72 -0.06 -6.38 -0.47
C ILE A 72 1.25 -6.81 0.17
N ALA A 73 1.35 -8.11 0.49
CA ALA A 73 2.61 -8.75 0.86
C ALA A 73 3.23 -9.39 -0.39
N VAL A 74 4.38 -8.88 -0.83
CA VAL A 74 5.02 -9.29 -2.09
C VAL A 74 5.62 -10.67 -1.93
N THR A 75 5.33 -11.58 -2.87
CA THR A 75 5.95 -12.91 -2.89
C THR A 75 7.02 -13.03 -3.95
N ASP A 76 6.82 -12.40 -5.12
CA ASP A 76 7.75 -12.51 -6.24
C ASP A 76 7.75 -11.24 -7.10
N VAL A 77 8.92 -10.92 -7.66
CA VAL A 77 9.14 -9.75 -8.53
C VAL A 77 9.64 -10.25 -9.89
N PHE A 78 9.10 -9.66 -10.95
CA PHE A 78 9.34 -10.02 -12.34
C PHE A 78 9.71 -8.77 -13.17
N GLN A 79 10.19 -8.97 -14.38
CA GLN A 79 10.50 -7.85 -15.29
C GLN A 79 9.26 -7.00 -15.63
N TRP A 80 8.08 -7.61 -15.70
CA TRP A 80 6.82 -6.94 -16.04
C TRP A 80 6.10 -6.31 -14.83
N GLY A 81 6.46 -6.71 -13.61
CA GLY A 81 5.70 -6.36 -12.41
C GLY A 81 6.04 -7.23 -11.21
N PHE A 82 5.06 -7.46 -10.34
CA PHE A 82 5.21 -8.27 -9.15
C PHE A 82 3.88 -8.96 -8.82
N ARG A 83 3.96 -9.99 -7.99
CA ARG A 83 2.78 -10.64 -7.42
C ARG A 83 2.90 -10.71 -5.91
N GLY A 84 1.76 -10.73 -5.24
CA GLY A 84 1.71 -10.77 -3.79
C GLY A 84 0.34 -11.19 -3.28
N LEU A 85 0.28 -11.50 -1.99
CA LEU A 85 -0.96 -11.76 -1.29
C LEU A 85 -1.62 -10.43 -0.93
N SER A 86 -2.82 -10.17 -1.46
CA SER A 86 -3.58 -8.97 -1.12
C SER A 86 -4.26 -9.14 0.23
N ALA A 87 -4.08 -8.16 1.12
CA ALA A 87 -4.78 -8.12 2.40
C ALA A 87 -6.29 -7.87 2.23
N HIS A 88 -6.67 -7.10 1.21
CA HIS A 88 -8.06 -6.76 0.93
C HIS A 88 -8.82 -7.91 0.27
N TRP A 89 -8.22 -8.57 -0.73
CA TRP A 89 -8.88 -9.68 -1.44
C TRP A 89 -8.64 -11.05 -0.80
N ARG A 90 -7.64 -11.17 0.10
CA ARG A 90 -7.20 -12.42 0.72
C ARG A 90 -6.79 -13.50 -0.29
N GLU A 91 -6.34 -13.07 -1.46
CA GLU A 91 -5.90 -13.92 -2.56
C GLU A 91 -4.63 -13.35 -3.21
N PRO A 92 -3.86 -14.17 -3.94
CA PRO A 92 -2.74 -13.69 -4.74
C PRO A 92 -3.23 -12.77 -5.87
N ARG A 93 -2.58 -11.63 -6.04
CA ARG A 93 -2.83 -10.66 -7.10
C ARG A 93 -1.54 -10.30 -7.82
N GLN A 94 -1.66 -9.86 -9.06
CA GLN A 94 -0.54 -9.44 -9.91
C GLN A 94 -0.70 -7.95 -10.22
N TYR A 95 0.43 -7.24 -10.23
CA TYR A 95 0.49 -5.81 -10.47
C TYR A 95 1.61 -5.54 -11.46
N THR A 96 1.33 -4.74 -12.50
CA THR A 96 2.34 -4.37 -13.49
C THR A 96 2.95 -3.01 -13.17
N TRP A 97 4.21 -2.81 -13.53
CA TRP A 97 4.89 -1.52 -13.30
C TRP A 97 4.18 -0.35 -13.98
N SER A 98 3.51 -0.61 -15.12
CA SER A 98 2.78 0.42 -15.88
C SER A 98 1.48 0.89 -15.20
N GLU A 99 0.92 0.08 -14.30
CA GLU A 99 -0.38 0.33 -13.67
C GLU A 99 -0.23 0.83 -12.23
N VAL A 100 0.99 0.80 -11.66
CA VAL A 100 1.30 1.49 -10.41
C VAL A 100 1.36 3.00 -10.71
N GLY A 101 0.36 3.74 -10.23
CA GLY A 101 0.16 5.16 -10.52
C GLY A 101 0.95 6.11 -9.63
N SER A 102 1.70 5.60 -8.67
CA SER A 102 2.45 6.35 -7.66
C SER A 102 3.80 5.70 -7.35
N ASP A 103 4.55 6.29 -6.43
CA ASP A 103 5.57 5.55 -5.69
C ASP A 103 4.94 4.42 -4.85
N VAL A 104 5.77 3.48 -4.38
CA VAL A 104 5.38 2.43 -3.44
C VAL A 104 5.87 2.77 -2.05
N TYR A 105 5.11 2.34 -1.04
CA TYR A 105 5.37 2.70 0.35
C TYR A 105 5.48 1.42 1.16
N GLU A 106 6.68 1.15 1.69
CA GLU A 106 6.94 -0.03 2.51
C GLU A 106 6.24 0.12 3.87
N ILE A 107 5.42 -0.87 4.22
CA ILE A 107 4.74 -0.98 5.50
C ILE A 107 5.48 -1.96 6.38
N TYR A 108 5.84 -1.52 7.59
CA TYR A 108 6.50 -2.37 8.57
C TYR A 108 5.50 -3.27 9.28
N LYS A 109 5.96 -4.41 9.79
CA LYS A 109 5.09 -5.40 10.47
C LYS A 109 4.34 -4.78 11.66
N SER A 110 4.98 -3.84 12.36
CA SER A 110 4.40 -3.09 13.47
C SER A 110 3.26 -2.15 13.06
N GLU A 111 3.12 -1.81 11.78
CA GLU A 111 2.13 -0.87 11.22
C GLU A 111 0.95 -1.59 10.55
N VAL A 112 1.10 -2.88 10.22
CA VAL A 112 0.07 -3.66 9.52
C VAL A 112 -1.29 -3.59 10.23
N ARG A 113 -1.31 -3.70 11.55
CA ARG A 113 -2.56 -3.68 12.32
C ARG A 113 -3.26 -2.32 12.24
N ASP A 114 -2.51 -1.24 12.10
CA ASP A 114 -3.04 0.11 12.00
C ASP A 114 -3.56 0.40 10.59
N ILE A 115 -2.82 0.02 9.55
CA ILE A 115 -3.30 0.08 8.16
C ILE A 115 -4.63 -0.67 8.00
N LEU A 116 -4.73 -1.88 8.56
CA LEU A 116 -5.96 -2.68 8.48
C LEU A 116 -7.16 -2.02 9.17
N ARG A 117 -6.94 -1.18 10.19
CA ARG A 117 -8.02 -0.43 10.86
C ARG A 117 -8.57 0.71 10.02
N LEU A 118 -7.75 1.28 9.13
CA LEU A 118 -8.14 2.39 8.26
C LEU A 118 -9.10 1.97 7.14
N SER A 119 -9.23 0.66 6.88
CA SER A 119 -10.13 0.12 5.86
C SER A 119 -9.94 0.80 4.50
N LEU A 120 -8.70 0.82 4.00
CA LEU A 120 -8.29 1.54 2.80
C LEU A 120 -8.81 0.94 1.48
N MET A 121 -9.41 -0.26 1.52
CA MET A 121 -9.89 -0.94 0.32
C MET A 121 -10.85 -0.05 -0.48
N ASN A 122 -10.49 0.24 -1.73
CA ASN A 122 -11.32 1.03 -2.62
C ASN A 122 -11.60 0.28 -3.91
N LYS A 123 -12.79 -0.31 -4.01
CA LYS A 123 -13.21 -1.09 -5.17
C LYS A 123 -13.71 -0.17 -6.27
N ARG A 124 -13.06 -0.21 -7.44
CA ARG A 124 -13.45 0.57 -8.62
C ARG A 124 -13.69 -0.34 -9.82
N LEU A 125 -14.71 -0.02 -10.61
CA LEU A 125 -14.93 -0.61 -11.93
C LEU A 125 -14.15 0.21 -12.94
N ASN A 126 -13.28 -0.43 -13.72
CA ASN A 126 -12.58 0.25 -14.81
C ASN A 126 -13.49 0.33 -16.04
N ASN A 127 -14.07 1.49 -16.31
CA ASN A 127 -14.99 1.70 -17.45
C ASN A 127 -14.24 2.18 -18.69
#